data_AF-A0A1I8EY52-F1
#
_entry.id   AF-A0A1I8EY52-F1
#
_cell.length_a   1.000
_cell.length_b   1.000
_cell.length_c   1.000
_cell.angle_alpha   90.00
_cell.angle_beta   90.00
_cell.angle_gamma   90.00
#
_symmetry.space_group_name_H-M   'P 1'
#
loop_
_entity.id
_entity.type
_entity.pdbx_description
1 polymer ?
#
loop_
_entity_poly.entity_id
_entity_poly.type
_entity_poly.pdbx_seq_one_letter_code
_entity_poly.pdbx_strand_id
1 'polypeptide(L)'
;MIFSEFCNIYFFQQSVAMELKSAMISKDFKKRPDSIRVKRKIVLPDCSLNEIDIVKNSSTGTLQGGYEAKVKEEYESNKLEAVVEGQNDSKKEVLKRKSTRIKSRKTRNLITKKIGELRSDNSVKTRSRKWTKIPDSGNESKQIISETSVSLGYAALPKRKHSAKIAFKKDTSPIDPIAQKVMQAAATSRKMLGAHVSVAGGLEQGFYNALSIGCRSFAFFVRNQRSWNSPPMKAEVVQAFRETAQKLKFPMDQIVVHGSYLINGGSCDMEILARARACMLDECKRCEQLGIIYYNIHPGSTAGKCTREECIKTIAATLNYVIDHTEYITILIETMAGQGNTIGGKFEELQQIINLVINKKRVGVCLDTCHIFAAGYDIRSEDRYKETFSEFENTIGLQYLRAFHINDSMGDLGSKLDRHANIGKGKLKLAAFRNLIADQRFDGLPMILETPEGDYAEEMIRLYHSLNSKPLKEYKKDIRSFFPPI
;
A
#
# COMPACT_ATOMS: atom_id res chain seq x y z
N MET A 1 -46.46 -22.06 21.51
CA MET A 1 -47.10 -20.82 21.02
C MET A 1 -46.05 -19.71 20.78
N ILE A 2 -44.88 -20.05 20.20
CA ILE A 2 -43.82 -19.10 19.81
C ILE A 2 -43.21 -19.60 18.49
N PHE A 3 -44.02 -19.61 17.43
CA PHE A 3 -43.58 -20.00 16.07
C PHE A 3 -44.37 -19.32 14.93
N SER A 4 -45.38 -18.50 15.26
CA SER A 4 -46.20 -17.76 14.27
C SER A 4 -45.81 -16.28 14.11
N GLU A 5 -45.06 -15.70 15.05
CA GLU A 5 -44.72 -14.26 15.00
C GLU A 5 -43.51 -13.95 14.10
N PHE A 6 -42.57 -14.88 13.94
CA PHE A 6 -41.40 -14.68 13.06
C PHE A 6 -41.74 -14.71 11.56
N CYS A 7 -42.82 -15.38 11.15
CA CYS A 7 -43.24 -15.42 9.74
C CYS A 7 -43.88 -14.11 9.26
N ASN A 8 -44.54 -13.34 10.14
CA ASN A 8 -45.22 -12.10 9.74
C ASN A 8 -44.25 -10.93 9.50
N ILE A 9 -43.10 -10.90 10.17
CA ILE A 9 -42.09 -9.85 9.97
C ILE A 9 -41.41 -10.01 8.59
N TYR A 10 -41.20 -11.24 8.13
CA TYR A 10 -40.52 -11.53 6.86
C TYR A 10 -41.39 -11.19 5.63
N PHE A 11 -42.71 -11.37 5.71
CA PHE A 11 -43.62 -10.98 4.63
C PHE A 11 -43.81 -9.46 4.51
N PHE A 12 -43.78 -8.72 5.62
CA PHE A 12 -43.96 -7.27 5.59
C PHE A 12 -42.80 -6.53 4.91
N GLN A 13 -41.56 -7.02 5.05
CA GLN A 13 -40.40 -6.41 4.39
C GLN A 13 -40.32 -6.68 2.87
N GLN A 14 -40.90 -7.76 2.35
CA GLN A 14 -40.92 -8.01 0.90
C GLN A 14 -41.98 -7.19 0.15
N SER A 15 -43.11 -6.85 0.80
CA SER A 15 -44.15 -6.03 0.18
C SER A 15 -43.66 -4.61 -0.17
N VAL A 16 -43.02 -3.93 0.80
CA VAL A 16 -42.51 -2.56 0.64
C VAL A 16 -41.41 -2.46 -0.42
N ALA A 17 -40.66 -3.54 -0.65
CA ALA A 17 -39.60 -3.61 -1.66
C ALA A 17 -40.12 -3.73 -3.11
N MET A 18 -41.38 -4.15 -3.32
CA MET A 18 -41.98 -4.24 -4.66
C MET A 18 -42.72 -2.97 -5.08
N GLU A 19 -43.37 -2.25 -4.15
CA GLU A 19 -44.02 -0.96 -4.50
C GLU A 19 -43.02 0.10 -4.96
N LEU A 20 -41.83 0.15 -4.35
CA LEU A 20 -40.76 1.07 -4.76
C LEU A 20 -40.15 0.78 -6.14
N LYS A 21 -40.37 -0.41 -6.71
CA LYS A 21 -39.92 -0.75 -8.08
C LYS A 21 -40.93 -0.41 -9.17
N SER A 22 -42.19 -0.13 -8.83
CA SER A 22 -43.22 0.24 -9.82
C SER A 22 -43.25 1.75 -10.12
N ALA A 23 -42.66 2.58 -9.26
CA ALA A 23 -42.77 4.04 -9.31
C ALA A 23 -41.72 4.79 -10.17
N MET A 24 -40.81 4.09 -10.88
CA MET A 24 -39.71 4.73 -11.63
C MET A 24 -39.67 4.42 -13.15
N ILE A 25 -40.84 4.23 -13.78
CA ILE A 25 -40.98 4.25 -15.25
C ILE A 25 -42.27 4.99 -15.66
N SER A 26 -42.22 6.32 -15.83
CA SER A 26 -43.09 7.06 -16.79
C SER A 26 -42.90 8.60 -16.75
N LYS A 27 -42.37 9.13 -17.87
CA LYS A 27 -42.68 10.42 -18.53
C LYS A 27 -42.27 11.77 -17.90
N ASP A 28 -42.02 12.67 -18.85
CA ASP A 28 -41.66 14.09 -18.74
C ASP A 28 -42.79 15.05 -18.29
N PHE A 29 -42.40 16.33 -18.18
CA PHE A 29 -43.16 17.58 -18.28
C PHE A 29 -43.56 18.35 -16.99
N LYS A 30 -42.77 19.42 -16.76
CA LYS A 30 -43.13 20.81 -16.37
C LYS A 30 -43.84 21.12 -15.03
N LYS A 31 -43.36 22.26 -14.49
CA LYS A 31 -43.89 23.14 -13.41
C LYS A 31 -43.59 22.74 -11.96
N ARG A 32 -42.94 23.69 -11.25
CA ARG A 32 -43.03 23.85 -9.78
C ARG A 32 -44.46 24.26 -9.40
N PRO A 33 -44.89 24.01 -8.16
CA PRO A 33 -44.80 25.12 -7.20
C PRO A 33 -44.36 24.72 -5.76
N ASP A 34 -43.77 25.73 -5.11
CA ASP A 34 -43.86 26.12 -3.70
C ASP A 34 -43.42 25.23 -2.53
N SER A 35 -43.03 25.95 -1.48
CA SER A 35 -42.25 25.51 -0.33
C SER A 35 -43.10 24.94 0.81
N ILE A 36 -42.68 23.82 1.39
CA ILE A 36 -43.13 23.37 2.71
C ILE A 36 -41.92 23.25 3.64
N ARG A 37 -41.85 24.15 4.63
CA ARG A 37 -40.90 24.07 5.75
C ARG A 37 -41.37 23.01 6.75
N VAL A 38 -40.61 21.94 6.92
CA VAL A 38 -40.81 21.00 8.04
C VAL A 38 -39.82 21.33 9.15
N LYS A 39 -40.31 21.96 10.24
CA LYS A 39 -39.54 22.06 11.50
C LYS A 39 -39.52 20.69 12.16
N ARG A 40 -38.35 20.05 12.33
CA ARG A 40 -38.19 18.93 13.27
C ARG A 40 -37.71 19.46 14.62
N LYS A 41 -38.57 19.30 15.63
CA LYS A 41 -38.32 19.60 17.04
C LYS A 41 -37.53 18.43 17.62
N ILE A 42 -36.26 18.62 17.96
CA ILE A 42 -35.50 17.62 18.71
C ILE A 42 -35.87 17.79 20.19
N VAL A 43 -36.25 16.69 20.83
CA VAL A 43 -36.46 16.60 22.28
C VAL A 43 -35.32 15.73 22.81
N LEU A 44 -34.52 16.30 23.72
CA LEU A 44 -33.58 15.56 24.56
C LEU A 44 -34.12 15.58 26.01
N PRO A 45 -33.96 14.50 26.79
CA PRO A 45 -34.26 14.52 28.22
C PRO A 45 -33.09 15.13 29.02
N ASP A 46 -33.40 16.01 29.97
CA ASP A 46 -32.55 16.32 31.14
C ASP A 46 -32.44 15.06 32.05
N CYS A 47 -31.52 14.91 33.02
CA CYS A 47 -30.97 15.83 34.04
C CYS A 47 -29.53 15.34 34.43
N SER A 48 -28.70 15.99 35.27
CA SER A 48 -28.90 17.08 36.24
C SER A 48 -27.60 17.86 36.56
N LEU A 49 -27.73 19.19 36.66
CA LEU A 49 -27.15 20.09 37.69
C LEU A 49 -25.63 20.06 38.02
N ASN A 50 -24.97 21.20 37.79
CA ASN A 50 -24.68 22.15 38.88
C ASN A 50 -24.65 23.59 38.32
N GLU A 51 -25.28 24.52 39.04
CA GLU A 51 -25.24 25.96 38.74
C GLU A 51 -23.97 26.61 39.32
N ILE A 52 -23.53 27.73 38.75
CA ILE A 52 -23.36 29.00 39.49
C ILE A 52 -23.11 30.17 38.50
N ASP A 53 -23.84 31.25 38.80
CA ASP A 53 -23.74 32.65 38.42
C ASP A 53 -23.94 33.19 37.00
N ILE A 54 -24.87 34.16 37.00
CA ILE A 54 -25.42 34.96 35.92
C ILE A 54 -24.69 36.31 35.89
N VAL A 55 -24.24 36.75 34.72
CA VAL A 55 -24.22 38.19 34.41
C VAL A 55 -24.90 38.41 33.06
N LYS A 56 -26.05 39.07 33.10
CA LYS A 56 -26.72 39.60 31.90
C LYS A 56 -25.95 40.79 31.39
N ASN A 57 -25.79 40.91 30.07
CA ASN A 57 -25.96 42.23 29.45
C ASN A 57 -26.52 42.10 28.04
N SER A 58 -27.63 42.79 27.83
CA SER A 58 -28.34 42.89 26.56
C SER A 58 -27.88 44.10 25.78
N SER A 59 -27.64 43.96 24.47
CA SER A 59 -27.93 45.06 23.54
C SER A 59 -28.28 44.52 22.16
N THR A 60 -29.34 45.07 21.60
CA THR A 60 -29.86 44.79 20.26
C THR A 60 -29.14 45.66 19.23
N GLY A 61 -28.79 45.09 18.07
CA GLY A 61 -28.14 45.82 16.99
C GLY A 61 -28.39 45.17 15.63
N THR A 62 -29.46 45.59 14.97
CA THR A 62 -29.75 45.24 13.57
C THR A 62 -28.74 45.93 12.65
N LEU A 63 -28.20 45.24 11.62
CA LEU A 63 -28.00 45.75 10.25
C LEU A 63 -27.31 44.73 9.32
N GLN A 64 -28.14 44.05 8.53
CA GLN A 64 -28.06 43.87 7.07
C GLN A 64 -26.75 44.25 6.33
N GLY A 65 -26.17 43.27 5.60
CA GLY A 65 -25.51 43.50 4.30
C GLY A 65 -24.12 42.89 4.06
N GLY A 66 -23.89 42.39 2.83
CA GLY A 66 -22.57 42.39 2.19
C GLY A 66 -21.71 41.13 2.29
N TYR A 67 -21.83 40.23 1.31
CA TYR A 67 -20.68 39.43 0.86
C TYR A 67 -19.66 40.35 0.17
N GLU A 68 -18.37 40.28 0.53
CA GLU A 68 -17.25 39.94 -0.39
C GLU A 68 -15.84 40.20 0.23
N ALA A 69 -14.95 39.23 0.00
CA ALA A 69 -13.48 39.32 -0.06
C ALA A 69 -12.68 40.16 0.98
N LYS A 70 -12.04 39.47 1.93
CA LYS A 70 -10.66 39.75 2.41
C LYS A 70 -10.14 38.65 3.33
N VAL A 71 -9.23 37.79 2.83
CA VAL A 71 -8.26 37.05 3.67
C VAL A 71 -6.92 37.03 2.93
N LYS A 72 -6.03 37.93 3.34
CA LYS A 72 -4.59 37.93 3.11
C LYS A 72 -3.95 38.64 4.29
N GLU A 73 -2.75 38.20 4.66
CA GLU A 73 -1.90 38.76 5.71
C GLU A 73 -2.38 38.54 7.15
N GLU A 74 -2.02 37.37 7.70
CA GLU A 74 -1.54 37.26 9.07
C GLU A 74 -0.74 35.95 9.22
N TYR A 75 0.60 36.04 9.30
CA TYR A 75 1.52 35.09 10.00
C TYR A 75 3.01 35.49 9.81
N GLU A 76 3.40 36.69 10.24
CA GLU A 76 4.81 36.97 10.59
C GLU A 76 4.90 37.97 11.76
N SER A 77 4.85 37.45 12.99
CA SER A 77 5.53 38.05 14.14
C SER A 77 5.49 37.12 15.34
N ASN A 78 6.63 36.50 15.68
CA ASN A 78 7.00 36.23 17.07
C ASN A 78 8.51 35.97 17.13
N LYS A 79 9.24 37.05 17.36
CA LYS A 79 10.69 37.07 17.52
C LYS A 79 10.97 37.25 19.01
N LEU A 80 11.31 36.17 19.70
CA LEU A 80 11.76 36.21 21.09
C LEU A 80 13.23 36.62 21.13
N GLU A 81 13.52 37.73 21.82
CA GLU A 81 14.89 38.18 22.08
C GLU A 81 15.41 37.50 23.36
N ALA A 82 16.63 36.97 23.29
CA ALA A 82 17.33 36.41 24.44
C ALA A 82 18.25 37.47 25.06
N VAL A 83 18.08 37.73 26.36
CA VAL A 83 18.96 38.59 27.14
C VAL A 83 20.03 37.72 27.82
N VAL A 84 21.30 37.95 27.49
CA VAL A 84 22.45 37.50 28.31
C VAL A 84 23.52 38.60 28.25
N GLU A 85 23.95 39.06 29.42
CA GLU A 85 25.05 40.02 29.58
C GLU A 85 26.42 39.32 29.66
N GLY A 86 27.48 40.03 29.25
CA GLY A 86 28.78 39.96 29.94
C GLY A 86 29.93 39.14 29.34
N GLN A 87 30.87 39.85 28.68
CA GLN A 87 32.34 39.61 28.67
C GLN A 87 32.87 38.31 27.99
N ASN A 88 34.00 38.27 27.26
CA ASN A 88 35.12 39.22 27.09
C ASN A 88 35.75 39.15 25.67
N ASP A 89 36.65 40.10 25.39
CA ASP A 89 37.48 40.32 24.17
C ASP A 89 38.06 39.06 23.48
N SER A 90 38.25 39.04 22.15
CA SER A 90 39.28 39.87 21.51
C SER A 90 39.38 39.76 19.97
N LYS A 91 40.03 40.78 19.38
CA LYS A 91 40.57 40.91 18.00
C LYS A 91 39.59 41.06 16.81
N LYS A 92 39.38 42.34 16.48
CA LYS A 92 39.00 42.84 15.15
C LYS A 92 40.08 42.50 14.11
N GLU A 93 39.67 42.25 12.87
CA GLU A 93 40.12 43.11 11.77
C GLU A 93 39.01 43.26 10.71
N VAL A 94 39.03 44.36 9.96
CA VAL A 94 37.89 44.86 9.18
C VAL A 94 38.33 45.21 7.77
N LEU A 95 37.61 44.68 6.76
CA LEU A 95 37.49 45.42 5.49
C LEU A 95 36.12 45.24 4.81
N LYS A 96 35.36 46.33 4.90
CA LYS A 96 34.29 46.73 3.95
C LYS A 96 34.87 46.68 2.50
N ARG A 97 34.12 46.53 1.40
CA ARG A 97 32.89 47.26 1.06
C ARG A 97 32.24 46.74 -0.25
N LYS A 98 30.90 46.75 -0.29
CA LYS A 98 30.01 47.07 -1.44
C LYS A 98 30.23 46.45 -2.84
N SER A 99 29.25 45.61 -3.22
CA SER A 99 28.26 45.85 -4.29
C SER A 99 28.72 46.41 -5.66
N THR A 100 28.38 45.69 -6.74
CA THR A 100 27.50 46.22 -7.80
C THR A 100 26.79 45.08 -8.57
N ARG A 101 25.59 45.36 -9.09
CA ARG A 101 24.74 44.44 -9.86
C ARG A 101 24.43 45.07 -11.21
N ILE A 102 24.97 44.55 -12.30
CA ILE A 102 24.62 44.98 -13.67
C ILE A 102 24.06 43.80 -14.44
N LYS A 103 22.91 44.02 -15.10
CA LYS A 103 22.25 43.07 -16.01
C LYS A 103 22.76 43.31 -17.43
N SER A 104 23.11 42.25 -18.18
CA SER A 104 22.46 41.95 -19.49
C SER A 104 23.16 40.85 -20.32
N ARG A 105 22.49 39.71 -20.46
CA ARG A 105 22.24 38.97 -21.72
C ARG A 105 23.15 39.25 -22.95
N LYS A 106 24.43 38.83 -22.96
CA LYS A 106 25.21 38.72 -24.22
C LYS A 106 26.45 37.77 -24.21
N THR A 107 26.36 36.55 -23.66
CA THR A 107 27.46 35.56 -23.76
C THR A 107 27.03 34.09 -23.91
N ARG A 108 25.89 33.80 -24.58
CA ARG A 108 25.38 32.41 -24.72
C ARG A 108 26.14 31.54 -25.75
N ASN A 109 27.14 32.08 -26.45
CA ASN A 109 27.91 31.39 -27.49
C ASN A 109 29.43 31.35 -27.21
N LEU A 110 29.86 31.21 -25.94
CA LEU A 110 31.29 31.11 -25.60
C LEU A 110 31.64 30.03 -24.55
N ILE A 111 30.77 29.03 -24.36
CA ILE A 111 31.03 27.85 -23.50
C ILE A 111 30.78 26.55 -24.30
N THR A 112 31.25 26.54 -25.55
CA THR A 112 31.23 25.34 -26.42
C THR A 112 32.56 25.20 -27.19
N LYS A 113 33.61 25.91 -26.76
CA LYS A 113 34.94 25.90 -27.36
C LYS A 113 36.08 25.84 -26.32
N LYS A 114 35.80 25.28 -25.13
CA LYS A 114 36.78 25.15 -24.03
C LYS A 114 36.64 23.84 -23.22
N ILE A 115 36.25 22.76 -23.90
CA ILE A 115 36.34 21.36 -23.41
C ILE A 115 36.99 20.52 -24.52
N GLY A 116 38.11 21.03 -25.05
CA GLY A 116 38.88 20.38 -26.14
C GLY A 116 40.41 20.38 -25.93
N GLU A 117 40.92 21.06 -24.90
CA GLU A 117 42.35 21.34 -24.70
C GLU A 117 42.81 21.05 -23.25
N LEU A 118 42.30 19.97 -22.65
CA LEU A 118 42.76 19.44 -21.36
C LEU A 118 42.88 17.90 -21.41
N ARG A 119 43.58 17.40 -22.44
CA ARG A 119 44.00 15.99 -22.58
C ARG A 119 45.37 15.88 -23.28
N SER A 120 46.42 16.33 -22.60
CA SER A 120 47.81 15.95 -22.87
C SER A 120 48.63 16.05 -21.58
N ASP A 121 49.77 15.36 -21.57
CA ASP A 121 50.83 15.42 -20.56
C ASP A 121 50.55 14.86 -19.15
N ASN A 122 50.77 13.56 -19.01
CA ASN A 122 51.83 13.09 -18.12
C ASN A 122 52.34 11.70 -18.55
N SER A 123 53.66 11.58 -18.73
CA SER A 123 54.30 10.34 -19.21
C SER A 123 55.35 9.84 -18.19
N VAL A 124 55.28 8.56 -17.83
CA VAL A 124 56.31 7.88 -17.03
C VAL A 124 56.69 6.57 -17.72
N LYS A 125 57.99 6.36 -17.89
CA LYS A 125 58.56 5.29 -18.73
C LYS A 125 58.77 4.00 -17.95
N THR A 126 58.30 2.87 -18.49
CA THR A 126 58.66 1.53 -18.02
C THR A 126 60.05 1.11 -18.50
N ARG A 127 60.79 0.36 -17.68
CA ARG A 127 62.13 -0.16 -17.99
C ARG A 127 62.15 -1.66 -17.73
N SER A 128 62.48 -2.46 -18.75
CA SER A 128 62.45 -3.92 -18.66
C SER A 128 63.65 -4.47 -17.86
N ARG A 129 63.43 -5.58 -17.15
CA ARG A 129 64.50 -6.49 -16.71
C ARG A 129 64.11 -7.95 -16.96
N LYS A 130 65.11 -8.69 -17.43
CA LYS A 130 65.08 -10.08 -17.92
C LYS A 130 65.73 -10.94 -16.82
N TRP A 131 65.17 -12.11 -16.50
CA TRP A 131 65.81 -13.14 -15.66
C TRP A 131 65.49 -14.55 -16.20
N THR A 132 66.32 -15.54 -15.83
CA THR A 132 66.48 -16.85 -16.50
C THR A 132 66.38 -18.05 -15.53
N LYS A 133 65.85 -19.20 -16.01
CA LYS A 133 66.12 -20.65 -15.70
C LYS A 133 66.95 -21.03 -14.44
N ILE A 134 66.78 -22.14 -13.67
CA ILE A 134 66.00 -23.42 -13.65
C ILE A 134 66.27 -24.09 -12.23
N PRO A 135 65.65 -25.17 -11.67
CA PRO A 135 64.82 -26.28 -12.22
C PRO A 135 63.49 -26.62 -11.44
N ASP A 136 62.98 -27.82 -11.74
CA ASP A 136 61.96 -28.73 -11.16
C ASP A 136 61.73 -28.84 -9.62
N SER A 137 60.53 -29.20 -9.14
CA SER A 137 60.04 -30.60 -9.17
C SER A 137 58.55 -30.81 -8.83
N GLY A 138 57.95 -31.89 -9.37
CA GLY A 138 56.92 -32.68 -8.68
C GLY A 138 55.44 -32.62 -9.14
N ASN A 139 55.12 -33.25 -10.28
CA ASN A 139 53.83 -33.89 -10.68
C ASN A 139 52.44 -33.27 -10.39
N GLU A 140 51.72 -33.00 -11.50
CA GLU A 140 50.42 -33.61 -11.91
C GLU A 140 49.32 -33.91 -10.85
N SER A 141 48.03 -33.61 -11.05
CA SER A 141 47.27 -33.13 -12.23
C SER A 141 45.85 -32.67 -11.83
N LYS A 142 45.22 -31.75 -12.61
CA LYS A 142 43.81 -31.81 -13.10
C LYS A 142 43.28 -30.51 -13.75
N GLN A 143 42.80 -30.66 -14.98
CA GLN A 143 41.68 -29.95 -15.66
C GLN A 143 41.42 -28.44 -15.41
N ILE A 144 42.05 -27.65 -16.28
CA ILE A 144 41.50 -26.53 -17.08
C ILE A 144 40.03 -26.14 -16.79
N ILE A 145 39.83 -24.90 -16.34
CA ILE A 145 38.64 -24.09 -16.59
C ILE A 145 39.11 -22.86 -17.39
N SER A 146 38.49 -22.57 -18.54
CA SER A 146 38.84 -21.44 -19.39
C SER A 146 37.91 -20.26 -19.19
N GLU A 147 38.41 -19.17 -18.62
CA GLU A 147 37.72 -17.87 -18.62
C GLU A 147 37.78 -17.27 -20.04
N THR A 148 36.64 -17.22 -20.72
CA THR A 148 36.52 -16.50 -21.99
C THR A 148 35.71 -15.23 -21.79
N SER A 149 36.40 -14.09 -21.80
CA SER A 149 35.77 -12.77 -21.82
C SER A 149 35.24 -12.48 -23.22
N VAL A 150 33.92 -12.22 -23.33
CA VAL A 150 33.29 -11.86 -24.61
C VAL A 150 32.72 -10.44 -24.52
N SER A 151 33.22 -9.59 -25.41
CA SER A 151 32.76 -8.22 -25.59
C SER A 151 31.40 -8.18 -26.28
N LEU A 152 30.42 -7.49 -25.67
CA LEU A 152 29.14 -7.18 -26.33
C LEU A 152 29.17 -5.74 -26.86
N GLY A 153 29.17 -5.62 -28.19
CA GLY A 153 29.10 -4.34 -28.89
C GLY A 153 27.71 -3.71 -28.81
N TYR A 154 27.67 -2.38 -28.68
CA TYR A 154 26.42 -1.61 -28.69
C TYR A 154 25.81 -1.57 -30.10
N ALA A 155 24.71 -2.30 -30.30
CA ALA A 155 23.85 -2.14 -31.47
C ALA A 155 22.82 -1.01 -31.24
N ALA A 156 22.56 -0.21 -32.28
CA ALA A 156 21.68 0.96 -32.19
C ALA A 156 20.19 0.59 -32.02
N LEU A 157 19.48 1.32 -31.17
CA LEU A 157 18.04 1.17 -30.94
C LEU A 157 17.22 1.51 -32.21
N PRO A 158 16.30 0.64 -32.65
CA PRO A 158 15.41 0.97 -33.78
C PRO A 158 14.37 2.02 -33.41
N LYS A 159 14.10 2.94 -34.33
CA LYS A 159 13.15 4.05 -34.14
C LYS A 159 11.70 3.54 -34.01
N ARG A 160 10.90 4.24 -33.18
CA ARG A 160 9.45 4.05 -33.02
C ARG A 160 8.73 3.92 -34.37
N LYS A 161 7.97 2.84 -34.57
CA LYS A 161 6.88 2.80 -35.55
C LYS A 161 5.58 3.29 -34.90
N HIS A 162 4.79 4.06 -35.64
CA HIS A 162 3.50 4.57 -35.18
C HIS A 162 2.47 3.44 -35.00
N SER A 163 1.58 3.66 -34.04
CA SER A 163 0.29 2.97 -33.80
C SER A 163 -0.17 1.97 -34.86
N ALA A 164 0.04 0.67 -34.60
CA ALA A 164 -0.80 -0.36 -35.19
C ALA A 164 -2.17 -0.31 -34.50
N LYS A 165 -3.26 -0.24 -35.27
CA LYS A 165 -4.62 -0.38 -34.72
C LYS A 165 -4.77 -1.81 -34.20
N ILE A 166 -4.86 -1.97 -32.89
CA ILE A 166 -5.27 -3.25 -32.29
C ILE A 166 -6.75 -3.42 -32.61
N ALA A 167 -7.05 -4.36 -33.51
CA ALA A 167 -8.42 -4.76 -33.76
C ALA A 167 -8.94 -5.48 -32.51
N PHE A 168 -9.99 -4.97 -31.89
CA PHE A 168 -10.73 -5.70 -30.87
C PHE A 168 -11.32 -6.96 -31.52
N LYS A 169 -10.66 -8.11 -31.34
CA LYS A 169 -11.32 -9.39 -31.52
C LYS A 169 -12.47 -9.44 -30.53
N LYS A 170 -13.64 -9.80 -31.05
CA LYS A 170 -14.85 -10.05 -30.26
C LYS A 170 -14.71 -11.45 -29.62
N ASP A 171 -13.72 -11.56 -28.74
CA ASP A 171 -13.17 -12.85 -28.36
C ASP A 171 -14.00 -13.50 -27.24
N THR A 172 -14.90 -14.39 -27.64
CA THR A 172 -15.38 -15.48 -26.79
C THR A 172 -14.30 -16.56 -26.72
N SER A 173 -13.11 -16.19 -26.25
CA SER A 173 -12.03 -17.15 -26.01
C SER A 173 -12.53 -18.17 -24.97
N PRO A 174 -12.17 -19.46 -25.10
CA PRO A 174 -12.28 -20.37 -23.97
C PRO A 174 -11.55 -19.76 -22.77
N ILE A 175 -12.21 -19.69 -21.62
CA ILE A 175 -11.57 -19.27 -20.37
C ILE A 175 -10.34 -20.17 -20.17
N ASP A 176 -9.20 -19.60 -19.77
CA ASP A 176 -7.96 -20.36 -19.60
C ASP A 176 -8.22 -21.63 -18.75
N PRO A 177 -7.82 -22.84 -19.21
CA PRO A 177 -8.00 -24.06 -18.45
C PRO A 177 -7.50 -23.99 -17.00
N ILE A 178 -6.48 -23.18 -16.69
CA ILE A 178 -6.03 -23.00 -15.30
C ILE A 178 -7.01 -22.13 -14.49
N ALA A 179 -7.53 -21.04 -15.07
CA ALA A 179 -8.54 -20.22 -14.44
C ALA A 179 -9.83 -21.01 -14.17
N GLN A 180 -10.23 -21.90 -15.09
CA GLN A 180 -11.38 -22.79 -14.88
C GLN A 180 -11.18 -23.70 -13.66
N LYS A 181 -10.00 -24.29 -13.49
CA LYS A 181 -9.66 -25.10 -12.30
C LYS A 181 -9.69 -24.29 -11.01
N VAL A 182 -9.14 -23.06 -11.01
CA VAL A 182 -9.19 -22.16 -9.86
C VAL A 182 -10.63 -21.82 -9.48
N MET A 183 -11.48 -21.46 -10.46
CA MET A 183 -12.90 -21.18 -10.20
C MET A 183 -13.66 -22.41 -9.71
N GLN A 184 -13.35 -23.61 -10.23
CA GLN A 184 -13.95 -24.86 -9.76
C GLN A 184 -13.55 -25.17 -8.30
N ALA A 185 -12.27 -25.00 -7.95
CA ALA A 185 -11.79 -25.14 -6.57
C ALA A 185 -12.43 -24.10 -5.64
N ALA A 186 -12.66 -22.89 -6.14
CA ALA A 186 -13.27 -21.78 -5.41
C ALA A 186 -14.80 -21.88 -5.24
N ALA A 187 -15.48 -22.80 -5.95
CA ALA A 187 -16.93 -22.76 -6.16
C ALA A 187 -17.79 -22.79 -4.88
N THR A 188 -17.32 -23.44 -3.82
CA THR A 188 -18.00 -23.50 -2.51
C THR A 188 -17.41 -22.52 -1.49
N SER A 189 -16.36 -21.78 -1.85
CA SER A 189 -15.62 -20.90 -0.94
C SER A 189 -16.10 -19.45 -1.01
N ARG A 190 -16.19 -18.80 0.16
CA ARG A 190 -16.40 -17.35 0.29
C ARG A 190 -15.08 -16.56 0.39
N LYS A 191 -13.92 -17.22 0.29
CA LYS A 191 -12.62 -16.55 0.21
C LYS A 191 -12.41 -15.93 -1.16
N MET A 192 -11.87 -14.72 -1.19
CA MET A 192 -11.60 -13.97 -2.42
C MET A 192 -10.11 -14.02 -2.73
N LEU A 193 -9.59 -15.22 -3.03
CA LEU A 193 -8.17 -15.37 -3.34
C LEU A 193 -7.80 -14.67 -4.65
N GLY A 194 -6.61 -14.10 -4.66
CA GLY A 194 -6.11 -13.20 -5.69
C GLY A 194 -4.59 -13.19 -5.74
N ALA A 195 -4.02 -12.35 -6.59
CA ALA A 195 -2.56 -12.17 -6.66
C ALA A 195 -2.20 -10.72 -6.99
N HIS A 196 -0.95 -10.33 -6.67
CA HIS A 196 -0.41 -9.07 -7.17
C HIS A 196 -0.03 -9.22 -8.65
N VAL A 197 -0.85 -8.67 -9.55
CA VAL A 197 -0.69 -8.86 -11.00
C VAL A 197 0.06 -7.71 -11.67
N SER A 198 0.62 -8.01 -12.85
CA SER A 198 1.22 -7.00 -13.72
C SER A 198 0.13 -6.17 -14.41
N VAL A 199 0.38 -4.87 -14.56
CA VAL A 199 -0.38 -3.93 -15.41
C VAL A 199 0.46 -3.40 -16.59
N ALA A 200 1.45 -4.19 -17.02
CA ALA A 200 2.24 -3.86 -18.20
C ALA A 200 1.35 -3.84 -19.46
N GLY A 201 1.32 -2.70 -20.15
CA GLY A 201 0.48 -2.46 -21.33
C GLY A 201 -0.70 -1.52 -21.07
N GLY A 202 -1.24 -1.48 -19.84
CA GLY A 202 -2.38 -0.66 -19.44
C GLY A 202 -2.90 -1.08 -18.06
N LEU A 203 -3.56 -0.18 -17.33
CA LEU A 203 -4.08 -0.52 -15.98
C LEU A 203 -5.24 -1.53 -16.08
N GLU A 204 -6.02 -1.45 -17.14
CA GLU A 204 -7.06 -2.39 -17.52
C GLU A 204 -6.53 -3.82 -17.74
N GLN A 205 -5.24 -3.97 -18.06
CA GLN A 205 -4.59 -5.28 -18.20
C GLN A 205 -4.54 -6.05 -16.87
N GLY A 206 -4.63 -5.36 -15.72
CA GLY A 206 -4.73 -6.01 -14.41
C GLY A 206 -5.94 -6.95 -14.33
N PHE A 207 -7.11 -6.53 -14.84
CA PHE A 207 -8.30 -7.39 -14.88
C PHE A 207 -8.10 -8.63 -15.74
N TYR A 208 -7.55 -8.46 -16.95
CA TYR A 208 -7.32 -9.59 -17.87
C TYR A 208 -6.30 -10.58 -17.29
N ASN A 209 -5.21 -10.08 -16.70
CA ASN A 209 -4.17 -10.90 -16.08
C ASN A 209 -4.67 -11.62 -14.81
N ALA A 210 -5.51 -10.98 -14.00
CA ALA A 210 -6.13 -11.60 -12.83
C ALA A 210 -7.13 -12.69 -13.23
N LEU A 211 -8.02 -12.41 -14.20
CA LEU A 211 -9.01 -13.37 -14.66
C LEU A 211 -8.41 -14.56 -15.43
N SER A 212 -7.28 -14.37 -16.15
CA SER A 212 -6.58 -15.48 -16.83
C SER A 212 -5.99 -16.52 -15.87
N ILE A 213 -5.87 -16.20 -14.57
CA ILE A 213 -5.48 -17.15 -13.52
C ILE A 213 -6.61 -17.40 -12.51
N GLY A 214 -7.85 -16.99 -12.81
CA GLY A 214 -9.03 -17.26 -11.97
C GLY A 214 -9.10 -16.47 -10.65
N CYS A 215 -8.36 -15.37 -10.52
CA CYS A 215 -8.41 -14.52 -9.33
C CYS A 215 -9.81 -13.93 -9.07
N ARG A 216 -10.17 -13.86 -7.78
CA ARG A 216 -11.38 -13.19 -7.25
C ARG A 216 -11.09 -11.85 -6.60
N SER A 217 -9.83 -11.57 -6.27
CA SER A 217 -9.29 -10.25 -5.91
C SER A 217 -7.95 -10.02 -6.62
N PHE A 218 -7.40 -8.81 -6.66
CA PHE A 218 -6.02 -8.59 -7.10
C PHE A 218 -5.40 -7.30 -6.56
N ALA A 219 -4.07 -7.25 -6.54
CA ALA A 219 -3.30 -6.04 -6.31
C ALA A 219 -2.50 -5.62 -7.56
N PHE A 220 -2.15 -4.34 -7.63
CA PHE A 220 -1.22 -3.80 -8.60
C PHE A 220 -0.66 -2.44 -8.15
N PHE A 221 0.42 -1.98 -8.78
CA PHE A 221 0.92 -0.61 -8.64
C PHE A 221 0.26 0.33 -9.65
N VAL A 222 -0.38 1.40 -9.18
CA VAL A 222 -1.07 2.39 -10.03
C VAL A 222 -0.13 3.26 -10.88
N ARG A 223 1.18 3.25 -10.58
CA ARG A 223 2.27 3.90 -11.32
C ARG A 223 3.60 3.17 -11.07
N ASN A 224 4.69 3.62 -11.69
CA ASN A 224 6.01 3.04 -11.49
C ASN A 224 6.49 3.24 -10.04
N GLN A 225 6.61 2.13 -9.30
CA GLN A 225 6.96 2.08 -7.87
C GLN A 225 8.41 2.43 -7.55
N ARG A 226 9.27 2.65 -8.57
CA ARG A 226 10.69 3.02 -8.45
C ARG A 226 10.99 4.46 -8.88
N SER A 227 9.97 5.27 -9.17
CA SER A 227 10.11 6.67 -9.56
C SER A 227 9.28 7.58 -8.66
N TRP A 228 9.82 8.75 -8.30
CA TRP A 228 9.04 9.83 -7.71
C TRP A 228 8.13 10.51 -8.74
N ASN A 229 8.64 10.70 -9.96
CA ASN A 229 7.93 11.39 -11.03
C ASN A 229 7.01 10.41 -11.79
N SER A 230 5.75 10.81 -11.94
CA SER A 230 4.76 10.14 -12.79
C SER A 230 3.97 11.21 -13.54
N PRO A 231 3.74 11.09 -14.86
CA PRO A 231 2.88 12.03 -15.58
C PRO A 231 1.43 11.95 -15.02
N PRO A 232 0.64 13.02 -15.13
CA PRO A 232 -0.78 12.99 -14.80
C PRO A 232 -1.49 11.82 -15.50
N MET A 233 -2.42 11.17 -14.80
CA MET A 233 -3.22 10.12 -15.42
C MET A 233 -4.09 10.71 -16.53
N LYS A 234 -4.09 10.09 -17.70
CA LYS A 234 -4.88 10.57 -18.83
C LYS A 234 -6.32 10.09 -18.72
N ALA A 235 -7.27 10.89 -19.22
CA ALA A 235 -8.69 10.58 -19.19
C ALA A 235 -9.02 9.25 -19.89
N GLU A 236 -8.32 8.91 -20.98
CA GLU A 236 -8.55 7.68 -21.73
C GLU A 236 -8.16 6.42 -20.93
N VAL A 237 -7.14 6.53 -20.05
CA VAL A 237 -6.74 5.44 -19.14
C VAL A 237 -7.80 5.21 -18.06
N VAL A 238 -8.33 6.30 -17.50
CA VAL A 238 -9.43 6.24 -16.52
C VAL A 238 -10.68 5.61 -17.14
N GLN A 239 -11.03 6.04 -18.35
CA GLN A 239 -12.17 5.50 -19.09
C GLN A 239 -11.98 4.01 -19.39
N ALA A 240 -10.86 3.61 -19.99
CA ALA A 240 -10.57 2.21 -20.34
C ALA A 240 -10.61 1.28 -19.11
N PHE A 241 -10.07 1.72 -17.97
CA PHE A 241 -10.12 0.95 -16.72
C PHE A 241 -11.55 0.80 -16.20
N ARG A 242 -12.31 1.90 -16.09
CA ARG A 242 -13.70 1.89 -15.59
C ARG A 242 -14.64 1.08 -16.50
N GLU A 243 -14.53 1.24 -17.81
CA GLU A 243 -15.31 0.46 -18.79
C GLU A 243 -14.96 -1.04 -18.70
N THR A 244 -13.68 -1.38 -18.53
CA THR A 244 -13.24 -2.78 -18.38
C THR A 244 -13.77 -3.39 -17.08
N ALA A 245 -13.70 -2.67 -15.96
CA ALA A 245 -14.26 -3.09 -14.68
C ALA A 245 -15.78 -3.37 -14.76
N GLN A 246 -16.53 -2.46 -15.38
CA GLN A 246 -17.97 -2.61 -15.61
C GLN A 246 -18.32 -3.77 -16.54
N LYS A 247 -17.61 -3.90 -17.67
CA LYS A 247 -17.80 -4.96 -18.66
C LYS A 247 -17.57 -6.35 -18.05
N LEU A 248 -16.52 -6.49 -17.24
CA LEU A 248 -16.15 -7.74 -16.57
C LEU A 248 -16.92 -7.96 -15.25
N LYS A 249 -17.68 -6.96 -14.80
CA LYS A 249 -18.41 -6.95 -13.52
C LYS A 249 -17.52 -7.27 -12.31
N PHE A 250 -16.27 -6.83 -12.35
CA PHE A 250 -15.32 -7.13 -11.29
C PHE A 250 -15.61 -6.27 -10.04
N PRO A 251 -15.71 -6.86 -8.83
CA PRO A 251 -16.01 -6.14 -7.60
C PRO A 251 -14.86 -5.19 -7.19
N MET A 252 -15.17 -3.89 -7.06
CA MET A 252 -14.18 -2.83 -6.81
C MET A 252 -13.58 -2.85 -5.40
N ASP A 253 -14.27 -3.48 -4.45
CA ASP A 253 -13.81 -3.79 -3.09
C ASP A 253 -12.82 -4.96 -3.04
N GLN A 254 -12.58 -5.64 -4.17
CA GLN A 254 -11.61 -6.73 -4.31
C GLN A 254 -10.33 -6.31 -5.04
N ILE A 255 -10.13 -5.00 -5.17
CA ILE A 255 -8.95 -4.39 -5.79
C ILE A 255 -8.20 -3.61 -4.72
N VAL A 256 -6.96 -3.99 -4.44
CA VAL A 256 -6.10 -3.34 -3.45
C VAL A 256 -4.87 -2.78 -4.16
N VAL A 257 -4.78 -1.47 -4.36
CA VAL A 257 -3.58 -0.87 -4.96
C VAL A 257 -2.46 -0.86 -3.93
N HIS A 258 -1.30 -1.39 -4.29
CA HIS A 258 -0.11 -1.28 -3.44
C HIS A 258 0.60 0.06 -3.70
N GLY A 259 0.92 0.79 -2.64
CA GLY A 259 1.70 2.03 -2.69
C GLY A 259 3.17 1.77 -3.01
N SER A 260 3.85 2.79 -3.52
CA SER A 260 5.27 2.67 -3.90
C SER A 260 6.20 2.47 -2.69
N TYR A 261 7.12 1.50 -2.81
CA TYR A 261 8.20 1.23 -1.84
C TYR A 261 9.13 2.42 -1.54
N LEU A 262 9.05 3.52 -2.31
CA LEU A 262 9.78 4.76 -2.02
C LEU A 262 9.14 5.57 -0.88
N ILE A 263 7.87 5.32 -0.56
CA ILE A 263 7.11 6.08 0.43
C ILE A 263 7.57 5.69 1.84
N ASN A 264 8.17 6.65 2.55
CA ASN A 264 8.32 6.59 4.00
C ASN A 264 7.47 7.69 4.64
N GLY A 265 6.21 7.37 4.93
CA GLY A 265 5.25 8.31 5.54
C GLY A 265 5.61 8.77 6.95
N GLY A 266 6.58 8.11 7.60
CA GLY A 266 7.11 8.41 8.92
C GLY A 266 8.51 9.03 8.93
N SER A 267 9.04 9.48 7.78
CA SER A 267 10.39 10.03 7.72
C SER A 267 10.52 11.33 8.52
N CYS A 268 11.54 11.44 9.36
CA CYS A 268 11.93 12.70 10.02
C CYS A 268 12.76 13.63 9.12
N ASP A 269 13.14 13.17 7.93
CA ASP A 269 13.74 14.02 6.89
C ASP A 269 12.61 14.74 6.14
N MET A 270 12.52 16.06 6.33
CA MET A 270 11.40 16.86 5.82
C MET A 270 11.28 16.86 4.29
N GLU A 271 12.39 16.69 3.56
CA GLU A 271 12.34 16.61 2.10
C GLU A 271 11.80 15.25 1.64
N ILE A 272 12.28 14.16 2.28
CA ILE A 272 11.75 12.81 2.02
C ILE A 272 10.28 12.72 2.42
N LEU A 273 9.89 13.28 3.56
CA LEU A 273 8.51 13.31 4.03
C LEU A 273 7.58 14.08 3.08
N ALA A 274 8.01 15.25 2.59
CA ALA A 274 7.25 16.02 1.61
C ALA A 274 7.06 15.24 0.30
N ARG A 275 8.12 14.59 -0.21
CA ARG A 275 8.04 13.71 -1.39
C ARG A 275 7.13 12.51 -1.15
N ALA A 276 7.23 11.86 0.00
CA ALA A 276 6.39 10.72 0.39
C ALA A 276 4.90 11.11 0.47
N ARG A 277 4.57 12.25 1.08
CA ARG A 277 3.20 12.81 1.14
C ARG A 277 2.64 13.14 -0.24
N ALA A 278 3.41 13.84 -1.08
CA ALA A 278 2.99 14.17 -2.44
C ALA A 278 2.78 12.92 -3.30
N CYS A 279 3.66 11.93 -3.16
CA CYS A 279 3.59 10.63 -3.83
C CYS A 279 2.34 9.84 -3.40
N MET A 280 2.13 9.67 -2.08
CA MET A 280 0.96 8.97 -1.53
C MET A 280 -0.35 9.65 -1.94
N LEU A 281 -0.40 10.99 -1.95
CA LEU A 281 -1.57 11.75 -2.38
C LEU A 281 -1.86 11.58 -3.88
N ASP A 282 -0.83 11.55 -4.75
CA ASP A 282 -1.00 11.26 -6.18
C ASP A 282 -1.51 9.83 -6.41
N GLU A 283 -0.97 8.83 -5.69
CA GLU A 283 -1.44 7.43 -5.80
C GLU A 283 -2.89 7.29 -5.32
N CYS A 284 -3.27 7.87 -4.18
CA CYS A 284 -4.65 7.88 -3.70
C CYS A 284 -5.61 8.59 -4.68
N LYS A 285 -5.25 9.78 -5.21
CA LYS A 285 -6.08 10.49 -6.19
C LYS A 285 -6.23 9.74 -7.51
N ARG A 286 -5.23 8.93 -7.89
CA ARG A 286 -5.36 8.00 -9.04
C ARG A 286 -6.32 6.86 -8.71
N CYS A 287 -6.26 6.28 -7.51
CA CYS A 287 -7.21 5.26 -7.08
C CYS A 287 -8.66 5.78 -7.15
N GLU A 288 -8.93 7.00 -6.67
CA GLU A 288 -10.26 7.63 -6.75
C GLU A 288 -10.69 7.92 -8.20
N GLN A 289 -9.77 8.39 -9.05
CA GLN A 289 -10.03 8.49 -10.50
C GLN A 289 -10.40 7.14 -11.10
N LEU A 290 -9.80 6.02 -10.66
CA LEU A 290 -10.11 4.68 -11.16
C LEU A 290 -11.37 4.05 -10.52
N GLY A 291 -11.90 4.62 -9.42
CA GLY A 291 -13.02 4.04 -8.67
C GLY A 291 -12.61 3.02 -7.60
N ILE A 292 -11.32 2.94 -7.27
CA ILE A 292 -10.73 1.97 -6.32
C ILE A 292 -10.92 2.47 -4.89
N ILE A 293 -11.19 1.54 -3.96
CA ILE A 293 -11.56 1.83 -2.57
C ILE A 293 -10.38 1.60 -1.61
N TYR A 294 -9.50 0.63 -1.89
CA TYR A 294 -8.39 0.25 -1.01
C TYR A 294 -7.03 0.60 -1.60
N TYR A 295 -6.21 1.24 -0.76
CA TYR A 295 -4.84 1.61 -1.08
C TYR A 295 -3.92 1.19 0.08
N ASN A 296 -3.08 0.19 -0.14
CA ASN A 296 -2.20 -0.43 0.85
C ASN A 296 -0.83 0.25 0.92
N ILE A 297 -0.28 0.41 2.13
CA ILE A 297 1.06 0.93 2.36
C ILE A 297 1.80 0.14 3.45
N HIS A 298 3.12 0.05 3.30
CA HIS A 298 3.99 -0.14 4.45
C HIS A 298 3.95 1.15 5.31
N PRO A 299 3.90 1.09 6.66
CA PRO A 299 3.66 2.28 7.48
C PRO A 299 4.78 3.33 7.36
N GLY A 300 6.03 2.87 7.45
CA GLY A 300 7.22 3.72 7.40
C GLY A 300 8.41 3.12 8.16
N SER A 301 9.45 3.93 8.34
CA SER A 301 10.68 3.54 9.02
C SER A 301 11.34 4.75 9.68
N THR A 302 11.87 4.59 10.90
CA THR A 302 12.63 5.66 11.57
C THR A 302 13.94 5.99 10.84
N ALA A 303 14.40 5.09 9.97
CA ALA A 303 15.73 5.10 9.36
C ALA A 303 16.91 5.26 10.36
N GLY A 304 16.69 5.00 11.65
CA GLY A 304 17.66 5.25 12.73
C GLY A 304 17.86 6.73 13.05
N LYS A 305 16.99 7.62 12.57
CA LYS A 305 17.10 9.09 12.66
C LYS A 305 16.06 9.75 13.59
N CYS A 306 15.10 8.99 14.12
CA CYS A 306 14.11 9.45 15.11
C CYS A 306 13.65 8.29 16.00
N THR A 307 12.90 8.60 17.06
CA THR A 307 12.24 7.59 17.89
C THR A 307 11.08 6.92 17.15
N ARG A 308 10.66 5.74 17.61
CA ARG A 308 9.49 5.05 17.05
C ARG A 308 8.20 5.85 17.28
N GLU A 309 8.08 6.52 18.42
CA GLU A 309 6.93 7.35 18.76
C GLU A 309 6.79 8.58 17.83
N GLU A 310 7.88 9.30 17.57
CA GLU A 310 7.90 10.40 16.59
C GLU A 310 7.58 9.92 15.18
N CYS A 311 8.11 8.76 14.79
CA CYS A 311 7.81 8.15 13.50
C CYS A 311 6.31 7.79 13.38
N ILE A 312 5.73 7.14 14.39
CA ILE A 312 4.29 6.81 14.47
C ILE A 312 3.40 8.05 14.39
N LYS A 313 3.72 9.11 15.14
CA LYS A 313 3.02 10.41 15.06
C LYS A 313 3.13 11.01 13.65
N THR A 314 4.30 10.90 13.01
CA THR A 314 4.54 11.40 11.65
C THR A 314 3.76 10.60 10.60
N ILE A 315 3.67 9.27 10.75
CA ILE A 315 2.84 8.39 9.90
C ILE A 315 1.37 8.79 10.03
N ALA A 316 0.84 8.89 11.24
CA ALA A 316 -0.56 9.30 11.46
C ALA A 316 -0.87 10.70 10.89
N ALA A 317 0.05 11.66 11.04
CA ALA A 317 -0.07 12.98 10.43
C ALA A 317 -0.03 12.94 8.90
N THR A 318 0.77 12.05 8.31
CA THR A 318 0.79 11.79 6.86
C THR A 318 -0.52 11.17 6.37
N LEU A 319 -1.07 10.19 7.11
CA LEU A 319 -2.37 9.59 6.80
C LEU A 319 -3.50 10.62 6.86
N ASN A 320 -3.59 11.39 7.95
CA ASN A 320 -4.58 12.47 8.08
C ASN A 320 -4.45 13.47 6.93
N TYR A 321 -3.24 13.93 6.59
CA TYR A 321 -3.02 14.82 5.44
C TYR A 321 -3.55 14.25 4.11
N VAL A 322 -3.29 12.97 3.80
CA VAL A 322 -3.77 12.36 2.55
C VAL A 322 -5.28 12.15 2.58
N ILE A 323 -5.82 11.71 3.71
CA ILE A 323 -7.26 11.57 3.96
C ILE A 323 -7.97 12.91 3.74
N ASP A 324 -7.50 14.01 4.33
CA ASP A 324 -8.12 15.33 4.22
C ASP A 324 -8.08 15.94 2.80
N HIS A 325 -7.25 15.39 1.91
CA HIS A 325 -7.12 15.81 0.50
C HIS A 325 -7.67 14.79 -0.50
N THR A 326 -8.46 13.81 -0.03
CA THR A 326 -9.13 12.74 -0.79
C THR A 326 -10.55 12.54 -0.28
N GLU A 327 -11.42 11.93 -1.07
CA GLU A 327 -12.87 11.86 -0.79
C GLU A 327 -13.28 10.61 0.00
N TYR A 328 -12.90 9.43 -0.48
CA TYR A 328 -13.44 8.14 0.01
C TYR A 328 -12.42 7.01 0.09
N ILE A 329 -11.20 7.18 -0.44
CA ILE A 329 -10.15 6.13 -0.36
C ILE A 329 -9.91 5.68 1.08
N THR A 330 -9.77 4.38 1.29
CA THR A 330 -9.40 3.78 2.59
C THR A 330 -7.94 3.32 2.52
N ILE A 331 -7.10 3.90 3.37
CA ILE A 331 -5.67 3.56 3.42
C ILE A 331 -5.48 2.34 4.33
N LEU A 332 -4.88 1.28 3.81
CA LEU A 332 -4.56 0.08 4.58
C LEU A 332 -3.11 0.17 5.07
N ILE A 333 -2.94 0.07 6.38
CA ILE A 333 -1.64 0.02 7.05
C ILE A 333 -1.23 -1.45 7.10
N GLU A 334 -0.16 -1.81 6.43
CA GLU A 334 0.30 -3.20 6.42
C GLU A 334 1.09 -3.57 7.68
N THR A 335 0.90 -4.79 8.16
CA THR A 335 1.78 -5.43 9.14
C THR A 335 3.15 -5.69 8.52
N MET A 336 4.25 -5.37 9.21
CA MET A 336 5.61 -5.52 8.68
C MET A 336 6.39 -6.64 9.38
N ALA A 337 7.42 -7.19 8.71
CA ALA A 337 8.33 -8.17 9.31
C ALA A 337 9.15 -7.66 10.52
N GLY A 338 9.10 -6.35 10.83
CA GLY A 338 9.90 -5.75 11.92
C GLY A 338 11.40 -5.65 11.60
N GLN A 339 11.77 -5.62 10.32
CA GLN A 339 13.16 -5.55 9.88
C GLN A 339 13.80 -4.18 10.21
N GLY A 340 14.88 -4.21 11.00
CA GLY A 340 15.68 -3.02 11.31
C GLY A 340 14.87 -1.88 11.94
N ASN A 341 14.63 -0.81 11.17
CA ASN A 341 13.99 0.42 11.62
C ASN A 341 12.52 0.57 11.20
N THR A 342 11.91 -0.43 10.54
CA THR A 342 10.50 -0.37 10.11
C THR A 342 9.54 -0.22 11.29
N ILE A 343 8.46 0.52 11.09
CA ILE A 343 7.27 0.57 11.97
C ILE A 343 6.26 -0.47 11.49
N GLY A 344 5.52 -1.06 12.42
CA GLY A 344 4.44 -2.02 12.14
C GLY A 344 4.83 -3.48 12.32
N GLY A 345 5.96 -3.75 12.98
CA GLY A 345 6.36 -5.10 13.39
C GLY A 345 5.64 -5.61 14.64
N LYS A 346 4.75 -4.81 15.21
CA LYS A 346 3.90 -5.13 16.36
C LYS A 346 2.51 -4.57 16.14
N PHE A 347 1.48 -5.27 16.61
CA PHE A 347 0.10 -4.79 16.50
C PHE A 347 -0.14 -3.48 17.25
N GLU A 348 0.58 -3.24 18.36
CA GLU A 348 0.46 -1.99 19.13
C GLU A 348 0.90 -0.76 18.31
N GLU A 349 1.84 -0.92 17.38
CA GLU A 349 2.31 0.19 16.55
C GLU A 349 1.27 0.59 15.50
N LEU A 350 0.57 -0.39 14.93
CA LEU A 350 -0.59 -0.16 14.06
C LEU A 350 -1.73 0.50 14.85
N GLN A 351 -2.04 0.00 16.06
CA GLN A 351 -3.04 0.61 16.94
C GLN A 351 -2.70 2.07 17.25
N GLN A 352 -1.45 2.38 17.63
CA GLN A 352 -1.02 3.74 17.94
C GLN A 352 -1.18 4.69 16.74
N ILE A 353 -0.90 4.22 15.51
CA ILE A 353 -1.17 4.99 14.29
C ILE A 353 -2.69 5.22 14.12
N ILE A 354 -3.51 4.16 14.20
CA ILE A 354 -4.97 4.22 14.02
C ILE A 354 -5.65 5.12 15.06
N ASN A 355 -5.17 5.11 16.30
CA ASN A 355 -5.66 5.98 17.38
C ASN A 355 -5.46 7.46 17.04
N LEU A 356 -4.33 7.81 16.43
CA LEU A 356 -3.99 9.17 16.00
C LEU A 356 -4.60 9.58 14.63
N VAL A 357 -5.15 8.65 13.86
CA VAL A 357 -5.94 8.97 12.66
C VAL A 357 -7.31 9.52 13.05
N ILE A 358 -7.67 10.67 12.50
CA ILE A 358 -8.92 11.40 12.79
C ILE A 358 -10.11 10.63 12.19
N ASN A 359 -10.09 10.41 10.87
CA ASN A 359 -11.17 9.70 10.18
C ASN A 359 -10.94 8.17 10.20
N LYS A 360 -11.28 7.55 11.33
CA LYS A 360 -11.16 6.09 11.56
C LYS A 360 -11.94 5.21 10.56
N LYS A 361 -12.85 5.78 9.76
CA LYS A 361 -13.56 5.04 8.70
C LYS A 361 -12.72 4.87 7.41
N ARG A 362 -11.68 5.70 7.21
CA ARG A 362 -10.81 5.70 6.02
C ARG A 362 -9.40 5.18 6.30
N VAL A 363 -9.23 4.45 7.40
CA VAL A 363 -8.03 3.66 7.71
C VAL A 363 -8.43 2.21 8.00
N GLY A 364 -7.57 1.28 7.60
CA GLY A 364 -7.70 -0.13 7.92
C GLY A 364 -6.33 -0.80 7.98
N VAL A 365 -6.31 -2.12 8.03
CA VAL A 365 -5.10 -2.94 8.07
C VAL A 365 -5.13 -3.97 6.95
N CYS A 366 -3.97 -4.15 6.30
CA CYS A 366 -3.66 -5.35 5.54
C CYS A 366 -2.77 -6.25 6.42
N LEU A 367 -3.15 -7.52 6.58
CA LEU A 367 -2.33 -8.48 7.33
C LEU A 367 -1.57 -9.35 6.35
N ASP A 368 -0.24 -9.25 6.35
CA ASP A 368 0.64 -10.15 5.61
C ASP A 368 1.10 -11.31 6.50
N THR A 369 0.85 -12.54 6.06
CA THR A 369 1.14 -13.75 6.84
C THR A 369 2.63 -14.02 7.01
N CYS A 370 3.47 -13.67 6.04
CA CYS A 370 4.92 -13.80 6.15
C CYS A 370 5.50 -12.76 7.11
N HIS A 371 5.02 -11.52 7.05
CA HIS A 371 5.41 -10.41 7.91
C HIS A 371 5.08 -10.68 9.37
N ILE A 372 3.84 -11.06 9.70
CA ILE A 372 3.50 -11.35 11.10
C ILE A 372 4.32 -12.54 11.65
N PHE A 373 4.57 -13.56 10.82
CA PHE A 373 5.42 -14.70 11.19
C PHE A 373 6.88 -14.30 11.42
N ALA A 374 7.45 -13.49 10.52
CA ALA A 374 8.80 -12.94 10.67
C ALA A 374 8.90 -12.00 11.88
N ALA A 375 7.83 -11.31 12.27
CA ALA A 375 7.76 -10.46 13.45
C ALA A 375 7.66 -11.25 14.78
N GLY A 376 7.11 -12.47 14.75
CA GLY A 376 7.02 -13.36 15.91
C GLY A 376 5.64 -13.97 16.18
N TYR A 377 4.63 -13.64 15.37
CA TYR A 377 3.27 -14.16 15.49
C TYR A 377 3.14 -15.52 14.80
N ASP A 378 2.99 -16.59 15.58
CA ASP A 378 2.84 -17.94 15.03
C ASP A 378 1.38 -18.22 14.65
N ILE A 379 1.17 -18.77 13.45
CA ILE A 379 -0.15 -19.16 12.94
C ILE A 379 -0.17 -20.62 12.43
N ARG A 380 0.89 -21.39 12.69
CA ARG A 380 1.10 -22.74 12.11
C ARG A 380 0.23 -23.84 12.70
N SER A 381 -0.17 -23.71 13.97
CA SER A 381 -1.14 -24.59 14.62
C SER A 381 -2.44 -23.84 14.95
N GLU A 382 -3.51 -24.58 15.22
CA GLU A 382 -4.82 -23.99 15.53
C GLU A 382 -4.78 -23.10 16.78
N ASP A 383 -4.07 -23.53 17.83
CA ASP A 383 -3.97 -22.77 19.09
C ASP A 383 -3.14 -21.49 18.89
N ARG A 384 -2.01 -21.56 18.19
CA ARG A 384 -1.19 -20.37 17.87
C ARG A 384 -1.93 -19.39 16.97
N TYR A 385 -2.69 -19.90 16.02
CA TYR A 385 -3.58 -19.09 15.19
C TYR A 385 -4.64 -18.38 16.03
N LYS A 386 -5.29 -19.08 16.99
CA LYS A 386 -6.26 -18.46 17.92
C LYS A 386 -5.61 -17.40 18.81
N GLU A 387 -4.42 -17.66 19.36
CA GLU A 387 -3.63 -16.69 20.14
C GLU A 387 -3.38 -15.43 19.32
N THR A 388 -2.74 -15.56 18.15
CA THR A 388 -2.38 -14.44 17.26
C THR A 388 -3.60 -13.60 16.86
N PHE A 389 -4.72 -14.22 16.47
CA PHE A 389 -5.92 -13.47 16.07
C PHE A 389 -6.73 -12.94 17.26
N SER A 390 -6.54 -13.47 18.47
CA SER A 390 -7.09 -12.87 19.70
C SER A 390 -6.27 -11.65 20.11
N GLU A 391 -4.95 -11.68 19.95
CA GLU A 391 -4.09 -10.50 20.15
C GLU A 391 -4.41 -9.42 19.12
N PHE A 392 -4.59 -9.77 17.84
CA PHE A 392 -5.03 -8.82 16.81
C PHE A 392 -6.38 -8.16 17.16
N GLU A 393 -7.37 -8.94 17.60
CA GLU A 393 -8.69 -8.43 18.01
C GLU A 393 -8.57 -7.49 19.23
N ASN A 394 -7.82 -7.90 20.26
CA ASN A 394 -7.68 -7.12 21.49
C ASN A 394 -6.86 -5.84 21.30
N THR A 395 -5.83 -5.86 20.44
CA THR A 395 -4.94 -4.71 20.22
C THR A 395 -5.46 -3.78 19.12
N ILE A 396 -5.87 -4.29 17.96
CA ILE A 396 -6.32 -3.49 16.81
C ILE A 396 -7.85 -3.57 16.66
N GLY A 397 -8.39 -4.79 16.68
CA GLY A 397 -9.78 -5.10 16.37
C GLY A 397 -10.00 -5.45 14.89
N LEU A 398 -10.66 -6.58 14.65
CA LEU A 398 -10.98 -7.11 13.32
C LEU A 398 -11.83 -6.16 12.49
N GLN A 399 -12.54 -5.20 13.11
CA GLN A 399 -13.24 -4.14 12.40
C GLN A 399 -12.33 -3.22 11.58
N TYR A 400 -11.00 -3.24 11.76
CA TYR A 400 -10.05 -2.53 10.88
C TYR A 400 -9.42 -3.42 9.81
N LEU A 401 -9.50 -4.75 9.90
CA LEU A 401 -8.95 -5.65 8.90
C LEU A 401 -9.73 -5.52 7.58
N ARG A 402 -9.02 -5.32 6.46
CA ARG A 402 -9.64 -5.08 5.14
C ARG A 402 -9.07 -5.93 4.03
N ALA A 403 -7.83 -6.39 4.17
CA ALA A 403 -7.16 -7.24 3.19
C ALA A 403 -6.18 -8.18 3.88
N PHE A 404 -5.78 -9.21 3.16
CA PHE A 404 -4.61 -10.01 3.48
C PHE A 404 -3.64 -10.02 2.32
N HIS A 405 -2.34 -10.06 2.65
CA HIS A 405 -1.33 -10.63 1.78
C HIS A 405 -1.05 -12.07 2.28
N ILE A 406 -1.13 -13.04 1.36
CA ILE A 406 -1.09 -14.47 1.66
C ILE A 406 0.25 -15.02 1.15
N ASN A 407 1.25 -14.99 2.02
CA ASN A 407 2.63 -15.32 1.71
C ASN A 407 3.19 -16.34 2.72
N ASP A 408 3.81 -17.42 2.24
CA ASP A 408 4.63 -18.30 3.09
C ASP A 408 5.99 -17.61 3.33
N SER A 409 6.74 -18.02 4.35
CA SER A 409 7.99 -17.36 4.74
C SER A 409 9.21 -18.21 4.42
N MET A 410 10.26 -17.62 3.84
CA MET A 410 11.57 -18.26 3.80
C MET A 410 12.29 -18.19 5.16
N GLY A 411 11.97 -17.17 5.97
CA GLY A 411 12.53 -16.96 7.30
C GLY A 411 11.83 -17.79 8.38
N ASP A 412 12.51 -18.00 9.50
CA ASP A 412 11.92 -18.63 10.69
C ASP A 412 11.04 -17.66 11.49
N LEU A 413 10.25 -18.20 12.43
CA LEU A 413 9.43 -17.41 13.36
C LEU A 413 10.29 -16.38 14.09
N GLY A 414 9.90 -15.10 14.07
CA GLY A 414 10.65 -14.02 14.72
C GLY A 414 11.97 -13.65 14.05
N SER A 415 12.27 -14.16 12.85
CA SER A 415 13.54 -13.90 12.13
C SER A 415 13.71 -12.46 11.63
N LYS A 416 12.63 -11.67 11.59
CA LYS A 416 12.56 -10.31 11.03
C LYS A 416 13.00 -10.22 9.56
N LEU A 417 12.91 -11.34 8.84
CA LEU A 417 13.24 -11.45 7.43
C LEU A 417 11.97 -11.34 6.58
N ASP A 418 11.81 -10.19 5.93
CA ASP A 418 10.92 -10.05 4.77
C ASP A 418 11.52 -10.82 3.58
N ARG A 419 11.05 -12.06 3.40
CA ARG A 419 11.30 -12.87 2.20
C ARG A 419 10.21 -13.93 2.03
N HIS A 420 9.32 -13.69 1.07
CA HIS A 420 8.23 -14.59 0.74
C HIS A 420 8.70 -15.92 0.13
N ALA A 421 7.90 -16.96 0.34
CA ALA A 421 7.97 -18.27 -0.27
C ALA A 421 6.58 -18.63 -0.85
N ASN A 422 6.53 -19.54 -1.82
CA ASN A 422 5.25 -20.10 -2.25
C ASN A 422 4.56 -20.89 -1.13
N ILE A 423 3.23 -20.89 -1.14
CA ILE A 423 2.35 -21.57 -0.22
C ILE A 423 2.75 -23.04 -0.07
N GLY A 424 3.16 -23.42 1.14
CA GLY A 424 3.57 -24.77 1.49
C GLY A 424 5.07 -25.04 1.32
N LYS A 425 5.80 -24.23 0.54
CA LYS A 425 7.25 -24.37 0.35
C LYS A 425 8.04 -23.80 1.55
N GLY A 426 7.57 -22.71 2.17
CA GLY A 426 8.27 -21.97 3.23
C GLY A 426 8.20 -22.59 4.65
N LYS A 427 8.32 -21.78 5.70
CA LYS A 427 8.32 -22.18 7.12
C LYS A 427 6.94 -22.15 7.78
N LEU A 428 5.95 -21.47 7.19
CA LEU A 428 4.55 -21.51 7.64
C LEU A 428 3.90 -22.85 7.27
N LYS A 429 4.20 -23.36 6.07
CA LYS A 429 3.61 -24.57 5.48
C LYS A 429 2.10 -24.45 5.24
N LEU A 430 1.54 -25.40 4.50
CA LEU A 430 0.11 -25.40 4.13
C LEU A 430 -0.85 -25.47 5.35
N ALA A 431 -0.38 -26.00 6.49
CA ALA A 431 -1.17 -26.10 7.72
C ALA A 431 -1.59 -24.74 8.27
N ALA A 432 -0.70 -23.73 8.25
CA ALA A 432 -1.01 -22.37 8.69
C ALA A 432 -2.18 -21.77 7.89
N PHE A 433 -2.11 -21.90 6.57
CA PHE A 433 -3.11 -21.36 5.66
C PHE A 433 -4.46 -22.08 5.75
N ARG A 434 -4.49 -23.38 6.09
CA ARG A 434 -5.74 -24.12 6.31
C ARG A 434 -6.61 -23.44 7.37
N ASN A 435 -6.02 -22.97 8.48
CA ASN A 435 -6.75 -22.26 9.53
C ASN A 435 -7.36 -20.96 8.99
N LEU A 436 -6.56 -20.17 8.25
CA LEU A 436 -6.97 -18.91 7.66
C LEU A 436 -8.08 -19.05 6.60
N ILE A 437 -7.99 -20.08 5.76
CA ILE A 437 -9.00 -20.38 4.74
C ILE A 437 -10.30 -20.93 5.37
N ALA A 438 -10.23 -21.58 6.55
CA ALA A 438 -11.41 -22.06 7.28
C ALA A 438 -12.16 -20.96 8.06
N ASP A 439 -11.50 -19.85 8.39
CA ASP A 439 -12.01 -18.85 9.32
C ASP A 439 -13.05 -17.92 8.70
N GLN A 440 -14.33 -18.18 8.98
CA GLN A 440 -15.46 -17.47 8.38
C GLN A 440 -15.48 -15.96 8.68
N ARG A 441 -14.74 -15.48 9.69
CA ARG A 441 -14.60 -14.04 9.99
C ARG A 441 -13.99 -13.25 8.83
N PHE A 442 -13.25 -13.93 7.95
CA PHE A 442 -12.53 -13.34 6.82
C PHE A 442 -13.15 -13.67 5.46
N ASP A 443 -14.42 -14.02 5.43
CA ASP A 443 -15.15 -14.23 4.18
C ASP A 443 -15.39 -12.91 3.45
N GLY A 444 -15.27 -12.90 2.12
CA GLY A 444 -15.41 -11.68 1.32
C GLY A 444 -14.23 -10.69 1.39
N LEU A 445 -13.24 -10.87 2.27
CA LEU A 445 -12.05 -10.02 2.26
C LEU A 445 -11.11 -10.39 1.09
N PRO A 446 -10.51 -9.41 0.39
CA PRO A 446 -9.45 -9.66 -0.59
C PRO A 446 -8.23 -10.32 0.08
N MET A 447 -7.74 -11.38 -0.55
CA MET A 447 -6.67 -12.25 -0.05
C MET A 447 -5.66 -12.50 -1.17
N ILE A 448 -4.54 -11.79 -1.14
CA ILE A 448 -3.70 -11.54 -2.32
C ILE A 448 -2.35 -12.23 -2.15
N LEU A 449 -1.99 -13.13 -3.07
CA LEU A 449 -0.66 -13.74 -3.08
C LEU A 449 0.37 -12.77 -3.68
N GLU A 450 1.51 -12.63 -3.00
CA GLU A 450 2.71 -11.94 -3.48
C GLU A 450 3.92 -12.90 -3.48
N THR A 451 3.64 -14.17 -3.69
CA THR A 451 4.59 -15.27 -3.69
C THR A 451 5.56 -15.17 -4.87
N PRO A 452 6.81 -15.68 -4.73
CA PRO A 452 7.78 -15.70 -5.82
C PRO A 452 7.36 -16.66 -6.94
N GLU A 453 8.06 -16.64 -8.08
CA GLU A 453 7.86 -17.55 -9.24
C GLU A 453 6.51 -17.42 -9.98
N GLY A 454 5.46 -16.88 -9.38
CA GLY A 454 4.19 -16.55 -10.05
C GLY A 454 3.24 -17.73 -10.29
N ASP A 455 3.41 -18.85 -9.58
CA ASP A 455 2.54 -20.05 -9.64
C ASP A 455 1.16 -19.85 -8.96
N TYR A 456 0.64 -18.62 -9.01
CA TYR A 456 -0.50 -18.16 -8.22
C TYR A 456 -1.76 -19.01 -8.40
N ALA A 457 -1.98 -19.56 -9.59
CA ALA A 457 -3.17 -20.37 -9.88
C ALA A 457 -3.14 -21.72 -9.15
N GLU A 458 -2.03 -22.46 -9.20
CA GLU A 458 -1.89 -23.72 -8.46
C GLU A 458 -1.78 -23.49 -6.95
N GLU A 459 -1.23 -22.34 -6.51
CA GLU A 459 -1.25 -21.94 -5.10
C GLU A 459 -2.67 -21.65 -4.61
N MET A 460 -3.49 -20.93 -5.38
CA MET A 460 -4.92 -20.72 -5.07
C MET A 460 -5.70 -22.05 -5.03
N ILE A 461 -5.47 -22.96 -5.99
CA ILE A 461 -6.09 -24.30 -5.97
C ILE A 461 -5.72 -25.07 -4.69
N ARG A 462 -4.44 -25.06 -4.30
CA ARG A 462 -3.97 -25.69 -3.05
C ARG A 462 -4.61 -25.08 -1.81
N LEU A 463 -4.76 -23.75 -1.77
CA LEU A 463 -5.44 -23.05 -0.67
C LEU A 463 -6.91 -23.44 -0.58
N TYR A 464 -7.68 -23.39 -1.68
CA TYR A 464 -9.09 -23.80 -1.67
C TYR A 464 -9.27 -25.28 -1.29
N HIS A 465 -8.42 -26.17 -1.80
CA HIS A 465 -8.47 -27.61 -1.48
C HIS A 465 -7.94 -27.98 -0.08
N SER A 466 -7.30 -27.06 0.65
CA SER A 466 -6.76 -27.30 2.00
C SER A 466 -7.82 -27.73 3.02
N LEU A 467 -9.08 -27.32 2.79
CA LEU A 467 -10.25 -27.70 3.59
C LEU A 467 -10.78 -29.09 3.24
N ASN A 468 -10.78 -29.45 1.94
CA ASN A 468 -11.27 -30.75 1.45
C ASN A 468 -10.33 -31.91 1.82
N SER A 469 -9.07 -31.59 2.10
CA SER A 469 -8.09 -32.53 2.64
C SER A 469 -8.55 -33.04 4.01
N LYS A 470 -8.51 -34.36 4.24
CA LYS A 470 -8.52 -34.92 5.61
C LYS A 470 -7.47 -34.16 6.43
N PRO A 471 -7.72 -33.85 7.72
CA PRO A 471 -6.70 -33.23 8.56
C PRO A 471 -5.39 -34.00 8.38
N LEU A 472 -4.31 -33.28 8.08
CA LEU A 472 -2.98 -33.88 8.11
C LEU A 472 -2.84 -34.45 9.52
N LYS A 473 -2.86 -35.77 9.65
CA LYS A 473 -2.58 -36.42 10.94
C LYS A 473 -1.26 -35.85 11.38
N GLU A 474 -1.25 -35.22 12.56
CA GLU A 474 0.00 -34.86 13.20
C GLU A 474 0.90 -36.09 13.14
N TYR A 475 2.08 -35.95 12.53
CA TYR A 475 3.14 -36.93 12.70
C TYR A 475 3.64 -36.78 14.14
N LYS A 476 2.85 -37.32 15.08
CA LYS A 476 3.33 -37.79 16.37
C LYS A 476 4.34 -38.87 16.03
N LYS A 477 5.60 -38.46 15.82
CA LYS A 477 6.74 -39.37 15.84
C LYS A 477 6.65 -40.07 17.19
N ASP A 478 6.34 -41.36 17.14
CA ASP A 478 6.25 -42.17 18.33
C ASP A 478 7.65 -42.23 18.95
N ILE A 479 7.85 -41.49 20.04
CA ILE A 479 9.15 -41.39 20.74
C ILE A 479 9.66 -42.77 21.18
N ARG A 480 8.77 -43.77 21.26
CA ARG A 480 9.11 -45.16 21.54
C ARG A 480 9.92 -45.83 20.44
N SER A 481 9.94 -45.32 19.20
CA SER A 481 10.76 -45.87 18.11
C SER A 481 12.24 -45.44 18.16
N PHE A 482 12.65 -44.65 19.16
CA PHE A 482 14.03 -44.17 19.32
C PHE A 482 14.82 -44.86 20.44
N PHE A 483 14.19 -45.74 21.22
CA PHE A 483 14.85 -46.55 22.24
C PHE A 483 14.81 -48.03 21.83
N PRO A 484 15.94 -48.75 21.85
CA PRO A 484 15.93 -50.20 21.68
C PRO A 484 15.19 -50.85 22.86
N PRO A 485 14.58 -52.04 22.67
CA PRO A 485 13.94 -52.76 23.77
C PRO A 485 14.96 -53.09 24.87
N ILE A 486 14.54 -52.84 26.11
CA ILE A 486 15.22 -53.25 27.35
C ILE A 486 14.74 -54.66 27.71
#